data_AF-A0A8J6E7L1-F1
#
_entry.id   AF-A0A8J6E7L1-F1
#
_cell.length_a   1.000
_cell.length_b   1.000
_cell.length_c   1.000
_cell.angle_alpha   90.00
_cell.angle_beta   90.00
_cell.angle_gamma   90.00
#
_symmetry.space_group_name_H-M   'P 1'
#
loop_
_entity.id
_entity.type
_entity.pdbx_description
1 polymer ?
#
loop_
_entity_poly.entity_id
_entity_poly.type
_entity_poly.pdbx_seq_one_letter_code
_entity_poly.pdbx_strand_id
1 'polypeptide(L)'
;MDDNRVFSYLYPFDIEYNLFAAAMLYIMWKNVGRQIDENAPHYHGMGPGLREHIPLLGLVAGVSILVIGLVMFIMYEVGTNDHHKHWLSLEAFYIFHVVSLALMCIANIVGIVIFRLDKRYMDNEKNPSRTLDMALLLGAALGQYAISYYSIIAMVSTKPFNILCGLTLGYSALMIIQHSVQNVFIIEGLHRLPPNILFRHVSSNNSRSSRPEESINEEKVKDMDRRQSLTGPPRNSSRRMSRRETLSGHIKSHLKKRKTMKDVYLFLFLCNIIFWIMPAFGARIRFDSGLEVEFYGFTIWAIITNICLPFGIFYRMHSAASLLELYSMA
;
A
#
# COMPACT_ATOMS: atom_id res chain seq x y z
N MET A 1 23.67 -2.27 -36.70
CA MET A 1 22.76 -1.15 -36.39
C MET A 1 21.74 -1.53 -35.32
N ASP A 2 21.42 -2.83 -35.18
CA ASP A 2 20.52 -3.34 -34.14
C ASP A 2 21.14 -3.42 -32.72
N ASP A 3 22.46 -3.67 -32.59
CA ASP A 3 23.11 -3.79 -31.27
C ASP A 3 22.98 -2.53 -30.40
N ASN A 4 23.03 -1.34 -31.01
CA ASN A 4 22.88 -0.08 -30.27
C ASN A 4 21.46 0.12 -29.73
N ARG A 5 20.44 -0.45 -30.39
CA ARG A 5 19.05 -0.39 -29.90
C ARG A 5 18.88 -1.31 -28.71
N VAL A 6 19.38 -2.55 -28.82
CA VAL A 6 19.36 -3.54 -27.74
C VAL A 6 20.05 -3.00 -26.49
N PHE A 7 21.23 -2.39 -26.64
CA PHE A 7 21.94 -1.74 -25.53
C PHE A 7 21.13 -0.60 -24.91
N SER A 8 20.47 0.23 -25.72
CA SER A 8 19.67 1.37 -25.22
C SER A 8 18.43 0.95 -24.43
N TYR A 9 17.83 -0.21 -24.76
CA TYR A 9 16.72 -0.80 -24.01
C TYR A 9 17.17 -1.55 -22.75
N LEU A 10 18.34 -2.18 -22.77
CA LEU A 10 18.87 -2.95 -21.63
C LEU A 10 19.52 -2.08 -20.55
N TYR A 11 20.01 -0.90 -20.90
CA TYR A 11 20.74 -0.02 -19.98
C TYR A 11 19.98 0.31 -18.67
N PRO A 12 18.66 0.62 -18.68
CA PRO A 12 17.91 0.79 -17.44
C PRO A 12 17.86 -0.49 -16.58
N PHE A 13 17.73 -1.66 -17.20
CA PHE A 13 17.69 -2.94 -16.49
C PHE A 13 19.01 -3.26 -15.81
N ASP A 14 20.16 -2.91 -16.41
CA ASP A 14 21.46 -3.11 -15.77
C ASP A 14 21.61 -2.25 -14.51
N ILE A 15 21.13 -1.00 -14.54
CA ILE A 15 21.16 -0.13 -13.35
C ILE A 15 20.20 -0.65 -12.28
N GLU A 16 19.00 -1.07 -12.67
CA GLU A 16 18.03 -1.69 -11.75
C GLU A 16 18.58 -2.96 -11.11
N TYR A 17 19.16 -3.87 -11.90
CA TYR A 17 19.77 -5.10 -11.40
C TYR A 17 20.83 -4.80 -10.34
N ASN A 18 21.73 -3.86 -10.61
CA ASN A 18 22.76 -3.46 -9.66
C ASN A 18 22.16 -2.84 -8.38
N LEU A 19 21.10 -2.05 -8.50
CA LEU A 19 20.38 -1.48 -7.34
C LEU A 19 19.72 -2.59 -6.50
N PHE A 20 19.05 -3.55 -7.13
CA PHE A 20 18.46 -4.71 -6.45
C PHE A 20 19.52 -5.58 -5.79
N ALA A 21 20.61 -5.89 -6.49
CA ALA A 21 21.71 -6.68 -5.95
C ALA A 21 22.33 -5.99 -4.73
N ALA A 22 22.58 -4.67 -4.79
CA ALA A 22 23.09 -3.90 -3.67
C ALA A 22 22.13 -3.90 -2.47
N ALA A 23 20.83 -3.71 -2.70
CA ALA A 23 19.82 -3.77 -1.65
C ALA A 23 19.74 -5.16 -1.00
N MET A 24 19.73 -6.22 -1.79
CA MET A 24 19.70 -7.61 -1.30
C MET A 24 20.98 -7.98 -0.56
N LEU A 25 22.15 -7.62 -1.09
CA LEU A 25 23.43 -7.82 -0.39
C LEU A 25 23.47 -7.06 0.93
N TYR A 26 22.95 -5.84 0.97
CA TYR A 26 22.85 -5.07 2.21
C TYR A 26 21.92 -5.75 3.23
N ILE A 27 20.75 -6.22 2.80
CA ILE A 27 19.79 -6.96 3.65
C ILE A 27 20.44 -8.24 4.18
N MET A 28 21.08 -9.02 3.31
CA MET A 28 21.78 -10.25 3.68
C MET A 28 22.90 -9.94 4.68
N TRP A 29 23.78 -8.98 4.39
CA TRP A 29 24.87 -8.57 5.27
C TRP A 29 24.37 -8.12 6.66
N LYS A 30 23.32 -7.31 6.72
CA LYS A 30 22.70 -6.85 7.98
C LYS A 30 22.08 -7.98 8.80
N ASN A 31 21.63 -9.05 8.15
CA ASN A 31 20.94 -10.18 8.77
C ASN A 31 21.87 -11.38 9.07
N VAL A 32 23.09 -11.41 8.53
CA VAL A 32 24.10 -12.44 8.84
C VAL A 32 24.48 -12.37 10.32
N GLY A 33 24.38 -13.50 11.01
CA GLY A 33 24.71 -13.62 12.44
C GLY A 33 23.57 -13.27 13.40
N ARG A 34 22.37 -12.93 12.90
CA ARG A 34 21.20 -12.72 13.76
C ARG A 34 20.71 -14.07 14.31
N GLN A 35 20.91 -14.30 15.61
CA GLN A 35 20.29 -15.43 16.31
C GLN A 35 18.77 -15.22 16.34
N ILE A 36 18.04 -16.21 15.84
CA ILE A 36 16.58 -16.25 15.90
C ILE A 36 16.27 -16.78 17.29
N ASP A 37 15.65 -15.95 18.15
CA ASP A 37 15.15 -16.43 19.44
C ASP A 37 14.14 -17.56 19.18
N GLU A 38 14.50 -18.79 19.54
CA GLU A 38 13.63 -19.99 19.47
C GLU A 38 12.39 -19.87 20.38
N ASN A 39 12.33 -18.84 21.23
CA ASN A 39 11.21 -18.57 22.13
C ASN A 39 10.19 -17.56 21.58
N ALA A 40 10.35 -17.06 20.36
CA ALA A 40 9.30 -16.30 19.71
C ALA A 40 8.11 -17.25 19.43
N PRO A 41 6.88 -16.95 19.88
CA PRO A 41 5.74 -17.82 19.62
C PRO A 41 5.62 -18.04 18.12
N HIS A 42 5.77 -19.28 17.68
CA HIS A 42 5.59 -19.68 16.30
C HIS A 42 4.24 -19.15 15.79
N TYR A 43 4.26 -18.10 14.98
CA TYR A 43 3.15 -17.75 14.09
C TYR A 43 3.12 -18.75 12.92
N HIS A 44 2.93 -20.03 13.24
CA HIS A 44 2.45 -21.01 12.28
C HIS A 44 0.93 -20.89 12.24
N GLY A 45 0.42 -20.33 11.15
CA GLY A 45 -1.02 -20.12 10.99
C GLY A 45 -1.45 -19.86 9.57
N MET A 46 -0.77 -20.45 8.58
CA MET A 46 -1.31 -20.56 7.22
C MET A 46 -2.21 -21.79 7.17
N GLY A 47 -3.43 -21.63 7.67
CA GLY A 47 -4.53 -22.57 7.41
C GLY A 47 -5.37 -22.03 6.26
N PRO A 48 -5.70 -22.84 5.23
CA PRO A 48 -6.63 -22.43 4.18
C PRO A 48 -8.06 -22.49 4.75
N GLY A 49 -8.42 -21.44 5.50
CA GLY A 49 -9.74 -21.23 6.08
C GLY A 49 -10.72 -20.65 5.07
N LEU A 50 -11.11 -21.49 4.12
CA LEU A 50 -12.34 -21.52 3.34
C LEU A 50 -13.27 -20.27 3.39
N ARG A 51 -13.41 -19.66 2.21
CA ARG A 51 -14.54 -18.81 1.75
C ARG A 51 -14.51 -17.32 2.16
N GLU A 52 -13.38 -16.65 1.95
CA GLU A 52 -13.37 -15.19 1.89
C GLU A 52 -13.88 -14.72 0.52
N HIS A 53 -14.96 -13.93 0.52
CA HIS A 53 -15.44 -13.25 -0.68
C HIS A 53 -14.32 -12.38 -1.26
N ILE A 54 -13.96 -12.66 -2.51
CA ILE A 54 -12.99 -11.86 -3.26
C ILE A 54 -13.45 -10.40 -3.25
N PRO A 55 -12.58 -9.44 -2.89
CA PRO A 55 -12.85 -8.01 -3.04
C PRO A 55 -12.98 -7.66 -4.54
N LEU A 56 -14.17 -7.89 -5.10
CA LEU A 56 -14.41 -7.77 -6.53
C LEU A 56 -14.26 -6.32 -7.01
N LEU A 57 -14.57 -5.32 -6.18
CA LEU A 57 -14.54 -3.93 -6.60
C LEU A 57 -13.11 -3.45 -6.80
N GLY A 58 -12.24 -3.70 -5.82
CA GLY A 58 -10.82 -3.36 -5.89
C GLY A 58 -10.10 -4.13 -6.99
N LEU A 59 -10.41 -5.42 -7.16
CA LEU A 59 -9.86 -6.25 -8.23
C LEU A 59 -10.27 -5.70 -9.61
N VAL A 60 -11.57 -5.47 -9.83
CA VAL A 60 -12.08 -4.99 -11.13
C VAL A 60 -11.53 -3.61 -11.45
N ALA A 61 -11.52 -2.69 -10.48
CA ALA A 61 -10.96 -1.36 -10.68
C ALA A 61 -9.46 -1.40 -10.99
N GLY A 62 -8.70 -2.21 -10.25
CA GLY A 62 -7.26 -2.35 -10.46
C GLY A 62 -6.91 -3.02 -11.80
N VAL A 63 -7.64 -4.08 -12.18
CA VAL A 63 -7.49 -4.72 -13.50
C VAL A 63 -7.86 -3.75 -14.61
N SER A 64 -8.89 -2.93 -14.41
CA SER A 64 -9.27 -1.91 -15.39
C SER A 64 -8.14 -0.90 -15.62
N ILE A 65 -7.52 -0.37 -14.55
CA ILE A 65 -6.36 0.54 -14.69
C ILE A 65 -5.17 -0.18 -15.32
N LEU A 66 -4.93 -1.45 -14.99
CA LEU A 66 -3.84 -2.23 -15.58
C LEU A 66 -4.04 -2.44 -17.08
N VAL A 67 -5.24 -2.83 -17.51
CA VAL A 67 -5.57 -3.03 -18.94
C VAL A 67 -5.52 -1.71 -19.70
N ILE A 68 -6.15 -0.66 -19.17
CA ILE A 68 -6.10 0.68 -19.79
C ILE A 68 -4.65 1.14 -19.88
N GLY A 69 -3.87 1.01 -18.80
CA GLY A 69 -2.46 1.38 -18.80
C GLY A 69 -1.64 0.60 -19.82
N LEU A 70 -1.88 -0.71 -19.97
CA LEU A 70 -1.21 -1.51 -20.99
C LEU A 70 -1.56 -1.05 -22.42
N VAL A 71 -2.84 -0.73 -22.68
CA VAL A 71 -3.28 -0.16 -23.97
C VAL A 71 -2.59 1.17 -24.22
N MET A 72 -2.55 2.06 -23.22
CA MET A 72 -1.91 3.37 -23.34
C MET A 72 -0.40 3.26 -23.54
N PHE A 73 0.25 2.28 -22.90
CA PHE A 73 1.67 1.96 -23.11
C PHE A 73 1.95 1.47 -24.53
N ILE A 74 1.13 0.54 -25.05
CA ILE A 74 1.25 0.06 -26.43
C ILE A 74 1.02 1.21 -27.42
N MET A 75 0.01 2.04 -27.19
CA MET A 75 -0.25 3.22 -28.03
C MET A 75 0.91 4.20 -28.04
N TYR A 76 1.54 4.43 -26.87
CA TYR A 76 2.72 5.27 -26.72
C TYR A 76 3.89 4.75 -27.55
N GLU A 77 4.25 3.47 -27.38
CA GLU A 77 5.36 2.84 -28.09
C GLU A 77 5.12 2.77 -29.61
N VAL A 78 3.92 2.37 -30.04
CA VAL A 78 3.57 2.30 -31.47
C VAL A 78 3.48 3.70 -32.08
N GLY A 79 3.01 4.68 -31.31
CA GLY A 79 2.85 6.07 -31.72
C GLY A 79 4.17 6.80 -32.01
N THR A 80 5.31 6.26 -31.57
CA THR A 80 6.64 6.83 -31.83
C THR A 80 7.03 6.84 -33.32
N ASN A 81 6.40 6.00 -34.15
CA ASN A 81 6.75 5.89 -35.58
C ASN A 81 6.15 7.00 -36.46
N ASP A 82 5.10 7.71 -36.01
CA ASP A 82 4.41 8.75 -36.77
C ASP A 82 4.40 10.07 -35.99
N HIS A 83 5.08 11.11 -36.48
CA HIS A 83 5.25 12.38 -35.76
C HIS A 83 3.94 13.04 -35.30
N HIS A 84 2.87 13.01 -36.11
CA HIS A 84 1.58 13.58 -35.72
C HIS A 84 0.83 12.74 -34.68
N LYS A 85 0.98 11.40 -34.72
CA LYS A 85 0.33 10.50 -33.76
C LYS A 85 1.06 10.47 -32.42
N HIS A 86 2.37 10.72 -32.43
CA HIS A 86 3.21 10.75 -31.24
C HIS A 86 2.70 11.77 -30.21
N TRP A 87 2.47 13.02 -30.62
CA TRP A 87 2.02 14.09 -29.70
C TRP A 87 0.66 13.79 -29.07
N LEU A 88 -0.29 13.28 -29.85
CA LEU A 88 -1.61 12.88 -29.34
C LEU A 88 -1.50 11.71 -28.35
N SER A 89 -0.66 10.72 -28.67
CA SER A 89 -0.43 9.58 -27.77
C SER A 89 0.27 10.00 -26.48
N LEU A 90 1.21 10.95 -26.55
CA LEU A 90 1.94 11.46 -25.41
C LEU A 90 1.02 12.26 -24.47
N GLU A 91 0.16 13.14 -25.01
CA GLU A 91 -0.84 13.86 -24.22
C GLU A 91 -1.80 12.91 -23.50
N ALA A 92 -2.34 11.93 -24.24
CA ALA A 92 -3.26 10.94 -23.67
C ALA A 92 -2.57 10.09 -22.59
N PHE A 93 -1.31 9.74 -22.78
CA PHE A 93 -0.51 9.00 -21.79
C PHE A 93 -0.28 9.83 -20.52
N TYR A 94 0.02 11.13 -20.63
CA TYR A 94 0.10 12.05 -19.48
C TYR A 94 -1.23 12.17 -18.73
N ILE A 95 -2.34 12.32 -19.44
CA ILE A 95 -3.69 12.40 -18.83
C ILE A 95 -3.98 11.11 -18.04
N PHE A 96 -3.69 9.94 -18.63
CA PHE A 96 -3.84 8.66 -17.94
C PHE A 96 -3.00 8.59 -16.65
N HIS A 97 -1.75 9.07 -16.68
CA HIS A 97 -0.88 9.11 -15.51
C HIS A 97 -1.47 9.99 -14.41
N VAL A 98 -1.89 11.22 -14.75
CA VAL A 98 -2.48 12.16 -13.78
C VAL A 98 -3.75 11.58 -13.16
N VAL A 99 -4.67 11.05 -13.96
CA VAL A 99 -5.93 10.45 -13.46
C VAL A 99 -5.64 9.26 -12.55
N SER A 100 -4.76 8.35 -12.97
CA SER A 100 -4.44 7.15 -12.20
C SER A 100 -3.75 7.49 -10.87
N LEU A 101 -2.82 8.46 -10.86
CA LEU A 101 -2.19 8.93 -9.62
C LEU A 101 -3.20 9.58 -8.68
N ALA A 102 -4.17 10.35 -9.20
CA ALA A 102 -5.22 10.95 -8.38
C ALA A 102 -6.10 9.87 -7.72
N LEU A 103 -6.48 8.84 -8.47
CA LEU A 103 -7.23 7.69 -7.94
C LEU A 103 -6.42 6.94 -6.88
N MET A 104 -5.12 6.75 -7.07
CA MET A 104 -4.23 6.17 -6.07
C MET A 104 -4.17 7.04 -4.80
N CYS A 105 -4.06 8.37 -4.92
CA CYS A 105 -4.11 9.27 -3.76
C CYS A 105 -5.40 9.07 -2.96
N ILE A 106 -6.55 9.06 -3.63
CA ILE A 106 -7.85 8.86 -2.99
C ILE A 106 -7.90 7.50 -2.27
N ALA A 107 -7.46 6.42 -2.92
CA ALA A 107 -7.45 5.09 -2.31
C ALA A 107 -6.56 5.02 -1.07
N ASN A 108 -5.36 5.62 -1.11
CA ASN A 108 -4.48 5.68 0.06
C ASN A 108 -5.11 6.51 1.20
N ILE A 109 -5.72 7.67 0.90
CA ILE A 109 -6.42 8.48 1.91
C ILE A 109 -7.56 7.70 2.54
N VAL A 110 -8.38 7.00 1.75
CA VAL A 110 -9.45 6.13 2.24
C VAL A 110 -8.90 5.06 3.18
N GLY A 111 -7.79 4.42 2.80
CA GLY A 111 -7.10 3.44 3.65
C GLY A 111 -6.63 4.03 4.98
N ILE A 112 -5.98 5.19 4.96
CA ILE A 112 -5.54 5.92 6.16
C ILE A 112 -6.74 6.31 7.03
N VAL A 113 -7.85 6.76 6.46
CA VAL A 113 -9.07 7.09 7.23
C VAL A 113 -9.64 5.84 7.89
N ILE A 114 -9.71 4.69 7.19
CA ILE A 114 -10.17 3.43 7.78
C ILE A 114 -9.25 3.01 8.94
N PHE A 115 -7.94 3.15 8.76
CA PHE A 115 -6.95 2.97 9.80
C PHE A 115 -7.21 3.86 11.02
N ARG A 116 -7.43 5.15 10.84
CA ARG A 116 -7.72 6.08 11.95
C ARG A 116 -9.03 5.77 12.68
N LEU A 117 -10.02 5.25 11.95
CA LEU A 117 -11.31 4.83 12.51
C LEU A 117 -11.26 3.46 13.20
N ASP A 118 -10.17 2.72 13.05
CA ASP A 118 -9.98 1.41 13.63
C ASP A 118 -8.91 1.52 14.72
N LYS A 119 -9.37 1.68 15.98
CA LYS A 119 -8.53 1.82 17.18
C LYS A 119 -7.84 0.49 17.52
N ARG A 120 -6.99 0.01 16.63
CA ARG A 120 -6.05 -1.07 16.93
C ARG A 120 -4.87 -0.50 17.69
N TYR A 121 -4.35 -1.28 18.64
CA TYR A 121 -3.10 -0.97 19.30
C TYR A 121 -1.98 -0.97 18.24
N MET A 122 -1.03 -0.03 18.33
CA MET A 122 0.13 0.02 17.44
C MET A 122 1.22 -0.89 18.00
N ASP A 123 1.90 -1.61 17.11
CA ASP A 123 2.97 -2.50 17.54
C ASP A 123 4.24 -1.69 17.82
N ASN A 124 4.47 -1.40 19.10
CA ASN A 124 5.61 -0.63 19.57
C ASN A 124 6.90 -1.47 19.68
N GLU A 125 6.87 -2.76 19.34
CA GLU A 125 8.11 -3.54 19.30
C GLU A 125 9.02 -3.09 18.15
N LYS A 126 10.28 -2.81 18.48
CA LYS A 126 11.30 -2.42 17.51
C LYS A 126 11.73 -3.64 16.71
N ASN A 127 11.09 -3.88 15.57
CA ASN A 127 11.56 -4.87 14.60
C ASN A 127 12.61 -4.24 13.66
N PRO A 128 13.88 -4.67 13.69
CA PRO A 128 14.93 -4.12 12.84
C PRO A 128 14.66 -4.32 11.34
N SER A 129 14.00 -5.42 10.96
CA SER A 129 13.60 -5.68 9.56
C SER A 129 12.57 -4.66 9.08
N ARG A 130 11.56 -4.34 9.90
CA ARG A 130 10.55 -3.32 9.60
C ARG A 130 11.16 -1.93 9.43
N THR A 131 12.17 -1.61 10.22
CA THR A 131 12.89 -0.31 10.14
C THR A 131 13.69 -0.22 8.84
N LEU A 132 14.27 -1.33 8.40
CA LEU A 132 14.98 -1.43 7.13
C LEU A 132 14.04 -1.24 5.94
N ASP A 133 12.88 -1.89 5.93
CA ASP A 133 11.89 -1.74 4.86
C ASP A 133 11.41 -0.28 4.75
N MET A 134 11.21 0.41 5.88
CA MET A 134 10.87 1.84 5.86
C MET A 134 11.99 2.71 5.29
N ALA A 135 13.24 2.43 5.62
CA ALA A 135 14.38 3.17 5.09
C ALA A 135 14.54 2.94 3.57
N LEU A 136 14.34 1.71 3.10
CA LEU A 136 14.37 1.37 1.68
C LEU A 136 13.24 2.05 0.91
N LEU A 137 12.01 2.00 1.44
CA LEU A 137 10.85 2.66 0.84
C LEU A 137 11.05 4.18 0.74
N LEU A 138 11.50 4.81 1.82
CA LEU A 138 11.72 6.26 1.83
C LEU A 138 12.90 6.66 0.94
N GLY A 139 14.00 5.91 0.98
CA GLY A 139 15.17 6.12 0.13
C GLY A 139 14.85 6.01 -1.35
N ALA A 140 14.03 5.03 -1.74
CA ALA A 140 13.59 4.86 -3.11
C ALA A 140 12.65 5.99 -3.59
N ALA A 141 11.81 6.53 -2.70
CA ALA A 141 10.95 7.67 -3.02
C ALA A 141 11.75 8.95 -3.32
N LEU A 142 12.96 9.12 -2.76
CA LEU A 142 13.78 10.32 -2.96
C LEU A 142 14.13 10.56 -4.44
N GLY A 143 14.43 9.51 -5.21
CA GLY A 143 14.71 9.65 -6.64
C GLY A 143 13.51 10.25 -7.39
N GLN A 144 12.30 9.81 -7.03
CA GLN A 144 11.09 10.32 -7.68
C GLN A 144 10.71 11.72 -7.22
N TYR A 145 11.01 12.09 -5.98
CA TYR A 145 10.91 13.48 -5.52
C TYR A 145 11.90 14.39 -6.24
N ALA A 146 13.14 13.94 -6.44
CA ALA A 146 14.15 14.71 -7.16
C ALA A 146 13.72 14.99 -8.60
N ILE A 147 13.35 13.97 -9.38
CA ILE A 147 12.88 14.18 -10.77
C ILE A 147 11.68 15.13 -10.79
N SER A 148 10.68 14.90 -9.94
CA SER A 148 9.47 15.73 -9.92
C SER A 148 9.79 17.18 -9.56
N TYR A 149 10.71 17.43 -8.64
CA TYR A 149 11.14 18.77 -8.27
C TYR A 149 11.83 19.51 -9.43
N TYR A 150 12.76 18.86 -10.14
CA TYR A 150 13.40 19.45 -11.31
C TYR A 150 12.41 19.69 -12.45
N SER A 151 11.48 18.76 -12.71
CA SER A 151 10.42 18.96 -13.70
C SER A 151 9.52 20.15 -13.35
N ILE A 152 9.17 20.37 -12.07
CA ILE A 152 8.39 21.54 -11.65
C ILE A 152 9.15 22.84 -11.93
N ILE A 153 10.45 22.90 -11.61
CA ILE A 153 11.28 24.08 -11.87
C ILE A 153 11.34 24.40 -13.36
N ALA A 154 11.55 23.39 -14.21
CA ALA A 154 11.54 23.56 -15.66
C ALA A 154 10.19 24.10 -16.14
N MET A 155 9.07 23.45 -15.77
CA MET A 155 7.75 23.85 -16.26
C MET A 155 7.32 25.26 -15.83
N VAL A 156 7.68 25.69 -14.61
CA VAL A 156 7.37 27.05 -14.14
C VAL A 156 8.22 28.11 -14.86
N SER A 157 9.40 27.74 -15.35
CA SER A 157 10.34 28.65 -16.00
C SER A 157 10.15 28.74 -17.52
N THR A 158 9.57 27.72 -18.15
CA THR A 158 9.34 27.65 -19.61
C THR A 158 8.23 28.59 -20.06
N LYS A 159 8.49 29.36 -21.14
CA LYS A 159 7.51 30.20 -21.84
C LYS A 159 7.63 29.97 -23.36
N PRO A 160 6.53 29.88 -24.14
CA PRO A 160 5.13 29.97 -23.73
C PRO A 160 4.63 28.73 -22.98
N PHE A 161 3.60 28.92 -22.15
CA PHE A 161 3.01 27.83 -21.37
C PHE A 161 1.99 27.04 -22.22
N ASN A 162 2.37 25.83 -22.60
CA ASN A 162 1.53 24.94 -23.41
C ASN A 162 0.75 23.95 -22.53
N ILE A 163 -0.28 23.30 -23.09
CA ILE A 163 -1.07 22.27 -22.38
C ILE A 163 -0.17 21.17 -21.80
N LEU A 164 0.83 20.74 -22.56
CA LEU A 164 1.79 19.73 -22.11
C LEU A 164 2.62 20.20 -20.90
N CYS A 165 2.99 21.48 -20.83
CA CYS A 165 3.66 22.04 -19.65
C CYS A 165 2.78 21.94 -18.41
N GLY A 166 1.48 22.25 -18.55
CA GLY A 166 0.51 22.12 -17.47
C GLY A 166 0.28 20.68 -17.03
N LEU A 167 0.20 19.74 -17.98
CA LEU A 167 0.08 18.31 -17.68
C LEU A 167 1.33 17.78 -16.97
N THR A 168 2.53 18.14 -17.42
CA THR A 168 3.79 17.75 -16.78
C THR A 168 3.94 18.35 -15.39
N LEU A 169 3.53 19.60 -15.19
CA LEU A 169 3.51 20.25 -13.88
C LEU A 169 2.53 19.52 -12.93
N GLY A 170 1.31 19.25 -13.40
CA GLY A 170 0.30 18.51 -12.65
C GLY A 170 0.74 17.10 -12.30
N TYR A 171 1.32 16.37 -13.26
CA TYR A 171 1.92 15.06 -13.05
C TYR A 171 3.00 15.09 -11.97
N SER A 172 3.96 16.01 -12.07
CA SER A 172 5.07 16.13 -11.12
C SER A 172 4.58 16.46 -9.69
N ALA A 173 3.64 17.38 -9.55
CA ALA A 173 3.05 17.71 -8.25
C ALA A 173 2.30 16.51 -7.65
N LEU A 174 1.48 15.84 -8.47
CA LEU A 174 0.68 14.71 -8.03
C LEU A 174 1.54 13.49 -7.71
N MET A 175 2.66 13.28 -8.40
CA MET A 175 3.66 12.26 -8.10
C MET A 175 4.20 12.41 -6.67
N ILE A 176 4.58 13.63 -6.26
CA ILE A 176 5.07 13.91 -4.90
C ILE A 176 3.99 13.58 -3.86
N ILE A 177 2.76 14.06 -4.08
CA ILE A 177 1.62 13.81 -3.18
C ILE A 177 1.35 12.30 -3.09
N GLN A 178 1.31 11.61 -4.22
CA GLN A 178 0.97 10.20 -4.32
C GLN A 178 1.98 9.33 -3.55
N HIS A 179 3.28 9.53 -3.76
CA HIS A 179 4.32 8.78 -3.04
C HIS A 179 4.34 9.13 -1.55
N SER A 180 4.09 10.39 -1.18
CA SER A 180 4.04 10.80 0.23
C SER A 180 2.89 10.11 0.97
N VAL A 181 1.68 10.16 0.40
CA VAL A 181 0.49 9.54 1.01
C VAL A 181 0.62 8.01 1.02
N GLN A 182 1.14 7.40 -0.05
CA GLN A 182 1.36 5.95 -0.10
C GLN A 182 2.42 5.48 0.91
N ASN A 183 3.49 6.25 1.11
CA ASN A 183 4.49 5.94 2.15
C ASN A 183 3.85 5.92 3.53
N VAL A 184 3.08 6.96 3.87
CA VAL A 184 2.37 7.01 5.15
C VAL A 184 1.42 5.81 5.28
N PHE A 185 0.68 5.48 4.23
CA PHE A 185 -0.25 4.35 4.23
C PHE A 185 0.44 3.01 4.46
N ILE A 186 1.53 2.71 3.74
CA ILE A 186 2.28 1.45 3.86
C ILE A 186 2.97 1.38 5.23
N ILE A 187 3.65 2.45 5.66
CA ILE A 187 4.33 2.52 6.96
C ILE A 187 3.33 2.27 8.09
N GLU A 188 2.19 2.98 8.08
CA GLU A 188 1.16 2.82 9.11
C GLU A 188 0.51 1.43 9.06
N GLY A 189 0.31 0.86 7.86
CA GLY A 189 -0.19 -0.49 7.68
C GLY A 189 0.71 -1.55 8.30
N LEU A 190 2.02 -1.48 8.03
CA LEU A 190 3.02 -2.46 8.50
C LEU A 190 3.31 -2.35 10.02
N HIS A 191 2.90 -1.24 10.67
CA HIS A 191 3.06 -1.04 12.11
C HIS A 191 1.83 -1.46 12.94
N ARG A 192 0.74 -1.90 12.31
CA ARG A 192 -0.48 -2.33 13.01
C ARG A 192 -0.40 -3.81 13.38
N LEU A 193 -0.78 -4.17 14.61
CA LEU A 193 -0.81 -5.58 15.03
C LEU A 193 -1.80 -6.40 14.19
N PRO A 194 -1.47 -7.68 13.89
CA PRO A 194 -2.38 -8.58 13.21
C PRO A 194 -3.67 -8.79 14.03
N PRO A 195 -4.84 -8.86 13.37
CA PRO A 195 -6.15 -8.89 14.02
C PRO A 195 -6.35 -10.08 14.99
N ASN A 196 -5.56 -11.15 14.84
CA ASN A 196 -5.64 -12.37 15.65
C ASN A 196 -5.30 -12.16 17.13
N ILE A 197 -4.44 -11.18 17.46
CA ILE A 197 -4.05 -10.89 18.85
C ILE A 197 -5.19 -10.19 19.60
N LEU A 198 -5.95 -9.32 18.91
CA LEU A 198 -7.09 -8.61 19.49
C LEU A 198 -8.22 -9.56 19.88
N PHE A 199 -8.56 -10.53 19.01
CA PHE A 199 -9.57 -11.55 19.33
C PHE A 199 -9.16 -12.44 20.51
N ARG A 200 -7.86 -12.71 20.67
CA ARG A 200 -7.33 -13.48 21.81
C ARG A 200 -7.39 -12.68 23.11
N HIS A 201 -7.09 -11.38 23.09
CA HIS A 201 -7.22 -10.51 24.25
C HIS A 201 -8.67 -10.31 24.69
N VAL A 202 -9.60 -10.14 23.75
CA VAL A 202 -11.03 -10.02 24.03
C VAL A 202 -11.60 -11.35 24.57
N SER A 203 -11.16 -12.50 24.03
CA SER A 203 -11.57 -13.82 24.54
C SER A 203 -10.96 -14.14 25.91
N SER A 204 -9.70 -13.77 26.12
CA SER A 204 -9.00 -13.95 27.40
C SER A 204 -9.62 -13.11 28.52
N ASN A 205 -9.91 -11.84 28.26
CA ASN A 205 -10.57 -10.96 29.24
C ASN A 205 -12.01 -11.41 29.57
N ASN A 206 -12.74 -12.00 28.62
CA ASN A 206 -14.05 -12.58 28.89
C ASN A 206 -13.99 -13.88 29.74
N SER A 207 -12.88 -14.62 29.67
CA SER A 207 -12.70 -15.85 30.47
C SER A 207 -12.25 -15.60 31.92
N ARG A 208 -11.73 -14.40 32.21
CA ARG A 208 -11.27 -14.01 33.56
C ARG A 208 -12.37 -13.42 34.46
N SER A 209 -13.59 -13.20 33.94
CA SER A 209 -14.71 -12.61 34.70
C SER A 209 -15.62 -13.64 35.41
N SER A 210 -15.24 -14.92 35.47
CA SER A 210 -16.06 -15.97 36.08
C SER A 210 -15.25 -16.89 37.00
N ARG A 211 -14.61 -16.31 38.03
CA ARG A 211 -14.27 -17.01 39.28
C ARG A 211 -14.29 -16.01 40.45
N PRO A 212 -15.27 -16.08 41.36
CA PRO A 212 -15.05 -15.66 42.73
C PRO A 212 -14.47 -16.86 43.50
N GLU A 213 -13.17 -16.81 43.80
CA GLU A 213 -12.62 -17.58 44.92
C GLU A 213 -12.86 -16.76 46.18
N GLU A 214 -13.99 -17.00 46.86
CA GLU A 214 -14.14 -16.67 48.28
C GLU A 214 -13.83 -17.95 49.06
N SER A 215 -12.64 -17.98 49.67
CA SER A 215 -12.28 -18.96 50.68
C SER A 215 -12.64 -18.40 52.06
N ILE A 216 -13.79 -18.76 52.64
CA ILE A 216 -13.98 -18.73 54.10
C ILE A 216 -14.79 -19.96 54.55
N ASN A 217 -14.12 -20.70 55.43
CA ASN A 217 -14.47 -21.80 56.33
C ASN A 217 -15.94 -22.24 56.58
N GLU A 218 -16.00 -23.56 56.81
CA GLU A 218 -17.06 -24.41 57.39
C GLU A 218 -17.87 -23.78 58.56
N GLU A 219 -19.19 -24.00 58.60
CA GLU A 219 -19.84 -25.03 59.44
C GLU A 219 -21.40 -24.95 59.44
N LYS A 220 -22.03 -26.12 59.51
CA LYS A 220 -23.35 -26.47 60.10
C LYS A 220 -24.69 -26.02 59.49
N VAL A 221 -25.27 -26.96 58.74
CA VAL A 221 -26.62 -27.59 58.88
C VAL A 221 -27.63 -26.95 59.85
N LYS A 222 -28.82 -26.55 59.35
CA LYS A 222 -30.16 -27.02 59.80
C LYS A 222 -31.34 -26.40 59.03
N ASP A 223 -32.27 -27.29 58.66
CA ASP A 223 -33.74 -27.21 58.56
C ASP A 223 -34.51 -26.05 57.87
N MET A 224 -35.26 -26.47 56.84
CA MET A 224 -36.73 -26.46 56.71
C MET A 224 -37.54 -25.13 56.60
N ASP A 225 -38.43 -25.16 55.60
CA ASP A 225 -39.64 -24.34 55.35
C ASP A 225 -39.54 -22.86 54.95
N ARG A 226 -40.04 -22.51 53.74
CA ARG A 226 -41.36 -21.87 53.53
C ARG A 226 -41.63 -21.54 52.04
N ARG A 227 -42.86 -21.84 51.59
CA ARG A 227 -43.47 -21.44 50.30
C ARG A 227 -43.62 -19.92 50.12
N GLN A 228 -43.91 -19.53 48.87
CA GLN A 228 -44.43 -18.24 48.32
C GLN A 228 -43.31 -17.36 47.70
N SER A 229 -43.39 -16.82 46.48
CA SER A 229 -44.53 -16.34 45.68
C SER A 229 -44.10 -16.10 44.22
N LEU A 230 -45.11 -16.02 43.34
CA LEU A 230 -45.03 -15.79 41.90
C LEU A 230 -44.51 -14.40 41.48
N THR A 231 -44.03 -14.35 40.24
CA THR A 231 -44.03 -13.22 39.27
C THR A 231 -43.08 -12.05 39.50
N GLY A 232 -41.94 -12.07 38.79
CA GLY A 232 -41.22 -10.86 38.36
C GLY A 232 -41.11 -10.86 36.82
N PRO A 233 -41.27 -9.71 36.12
CA PRO A 233 -41.29 -9.67 34.67
C PRO A 233 -39.89 -9.98 34.08
N PRO A 234 -39.78 -10.49 32.83
CA PRO A 234 -38.51 -10.86 32.24
C PRO A 234 -37.75 -9.59 31.81
N ARG A 235 -37.10 -8.91 32.76
CA ARG A 235 -36.33 -7.68 32.49
C ARG A 235 -34.97 -7.95 31.83
N ASN A 236 -34.58 -9.21 31.71
CA ASN A 236 -33.30 -9.66 31.14
C ASN A 236 -33.34 -9.98 29.64
N SER A 237 -34.53 -10.19 29.04
CA SER A 237 -34.66 -10.51 27.61
C SER A 237 -34.43 -9.27 26.74
N SER A 238 -35.02 -8.12 27.06
CA SER A 238 -34.83 -6.87 26.29
C SER A 238 -33.38 -6.36 26.35
N ARG A 239 -32.70 -6.50 27.50
CA ARG A 239 -31.30 -6.11 27.67
C ARG A 239 -30.34 -7.04 26.92
N ARG A 240 -30.65 -8.33 26.83
CA ARG A 240 -29.91 -9.31 26.00
C ARG A 240 -30.15 -9.06 24.50
N MET A 241 -31.35 -8.67 24.10
CA MET A 241 -31.72 -8.39 22.70
C MET A 241 -31.00 -7.15 22.17
N SER A 242 -31.06 -6.04 22.91
CA SER A 242 -30.34 -4.79 22.59
C SER A 242 -28.81 -4.96 22.58
N ARG A 243 -28.26 -5.80 23.48
CA ARG A 243 -26.82 -6.16 23.46
C ARG A 243 -26.42 -7.03 22.26
N ARG A 244 -27.33 -7.88 21.76
CA ARG A 244 -27.10 -8.71 20.55
C ARG A 244 -27.13 -7.88 19.27
N GLU A 245 -28.03 -6.90 19.19
CA GLU A 245 -28.13 -5.96 18.06
C GLU A 245 -26.89 -5.05 17.96
N THR A 246 -26.43 -4.50 19.09
CA THR A 246 -25.23 -3.65 19.15
C THR A 246 -23.95 -4.42 18.80
N LEU A 247 -23.80 -5.67 19.26
CA LEU A 247 -22.68 -6.54 18.89
C LEU A 247 -22.72 -6.97 17.40
N SER A 248 -23.91 -7.30 16.89
CA SER A 248 -24.09 -7.64 15.46
C SER A 248 -23.73 -6.46 14.55
N GLY A 249 -24.13 -5.24 14.93
CA GLY A 249 -23.74 -4.02 14.23
C GLY A 249 -22.23 -3.78 14.25
N HIS A 250 -21.58 -3.97 15.40
CA HIS A 250 -20.13 -3.82 15.53
C HIS A 250 -19.37 -4.82 14.64
N ILE A 251 -19.76 -6.10 14.66
CA ILE A 251 -19.15 -7.16 13.83
C ILE A 251 -19.34 -6.87 12.33
N LYS A 252 -20.55 -6.49 11.90
CA LYS A 252 -20.81 -6.12 10.51
C LYS A 252 -19.97 -4.92 10.06
N SER A 253 -19.81 -3.91 10.92
CA SER A 253 -18.99 -2.74 10.64
C SER A 253 -17.50 -3.10 10.48
N HIS A 254 -16.98 -3.98 11.33
CA HIS A 254 -15.60 -4.45 11.29
C HIS A 254 -15.34 -5.29 10.03
N LEU A 255 -16.23 -6.22 9.69
CA LEU A 255 -16.15 -7.02 8.46
C LEU A 255 -16.20 -6.14 7.20
N LYS A 256 -17.04 -5.09 7.19
CA LYS A 256 -17.11 -4.13 6.08
C LYS A 256 -15.79 -3.37 5.93
N LYS A 257 -15.23 -2.84 7.03
CA LYS A 257 -13.91 -2.18 7.02
C LYS A 257 -12.81 -3.11 6.48
N ARG A 258 -12.77 -4.36 6.96
CA ARG A 258 -11.80 -5.38 6.49
C ARG A 258 -11.93 -5.63 4.99
N LYS A 259 -13.17 -5.79 4.49
CA LYS A 259 -13.43 -5.96 3.06
C LYS A 259 -12.94 -4.76 2.25
N THR A 260 -13.30 -3.54 2.66
CA THR A 260 -12.88 -2.31 1.97
C THR A 260 -11.36 -2.14 1.99
N MET A 261 -10.67 -2.51 3.08
CA MET A 261 -9.20 -2.51 3.10
C MET A 261 -8.60 -3.50 2.09
N LYS A 262 -9.16 -4.70 1.98
CA LYS A 262 -8.76 -5.68 0.96
C LYS A 262 -8.96 -5.15 -0.46
N ASP A 263 -10.09 -4.47 -0.74
CA ASP A 263 -10.33 -3.78 -2.01
C ASP A 263 -9.26 -2.71 -2.28
N VAL A 264 -8.92 -1.88 -1.28
CA VAL A 264 -7.91 -0.82 -1.41
C VAL A 264 -6.50 -1.39 -1.68
N TYR A 265 -6.07 -2.41 -0.94
CA TYR A 265 -4.76 -3.03 -1.13
C TYR A 265 -4.62 -3.62 -2.53
N LEU A 266 -5.64 -4.34 -3.00
CA LEU A 266 -5.61 -5.01 -4.30
C LEU A 266 -5.63 -4.01 -5.45
N PHE A 267 -6.42 -2.94 -5.33
CA PHE A 267 -6.42 -1.82 -6.28
C PHE A 267 -5.03 -1.17 -6.37
N LEU A 268 -4.45 -0.78 -5.23
CA LEU A 268 -3.15 -0.13 -5.18
C LEU A 268 -2.03 -1.06 -5.64
N PHE A 269 -2.09 -2.35 -5.33
CA PHE A 269 -1.14 -3.35 -5.81
C PHE A 269 -1.10 -3.38 -7.34
N LEU A 270 -2.26 -3.54 -7.99
CA LEU A 270 -2.34 -3.58 -9.45
C LEU A 270 -1.92 -2.26 -10.11
N CYS A 271 -2.24 -1.12 -9.49
CA CYS A 271 -1.75 0.18 -9.95
C CYS A 271 -0.22 0.27 -9.87
N ASN A 272 0.40 -0.15 -8.75
CA ASN A 272 1.85 -0.13 -8.63
C ASN A 272 2.52 -1.08 -9.63
N ILE A 273 1.91 -2.22 -9.98
CA ILE A 273 2.42 -3.13 -11.02
C ILE A 273 2.44 -2.44 -12.39
N ILE A 274 1.36 -1.78 -12.83
CA ILE A 274 1.38 -1.13 -14.15
C ILE A 274 2.36 0.04 -14.20
N PHE A 275 2.45 0.83 -13.13
CA PHE A 275 3.44 1.93 -13.02
C PHE A 275 4.88 1.44 -12.82
N TRP A 276 5.08 0.18 -12.47
CA TRP A 276 6.39 -0.48 -12.46
C TRP A 276 6.78 -0.93 -13.87
N ILE A 277 5.85 -1.59 -14.58
CA ILE A 277 6.06 -2.14 -15.92
C ILE A 277 6.38 -1.03 -16.94
N MET A 278 5.61 0.05 -16.98
CA MET A 278 5.78 1.11 -17.99
C MET A 278 7.22 1.64 -18.09
N PRO A 279 7.83 2.17 -17.01
CA PRO A 279 9.20 2.68 -17.07
C PRO A 279 10.24 1.56 -17.22
N ALA A 280 10.00 0.35 -16.71
CA ALA A 280 10.91 -0.78 -16.85
C ALA A 280 11.08 -1.17 -18.33
N PHE A 281 10.01 -1.15 -19.12
CA PHE A 281 10.07 -1.42 -20.57
C PHE A 281 10.48 -0.21 -21.42
N GLY A 282 10.98 0.87 -20.79
CA GLY A 282 11.60 1.98 -21.50
C GLY A 282 10.70 3.17 -21.81
N ALA A 283 9.42 3.17 -21.38
CA ALA A 283 8.57 4.36 -21.54
C ALA A 283 9.06 5.49 -20.60
N ARG A 284 9.80 6.44 -21.18
CA ARG A 284 10.36 7.59 -20.47
C ARG A 284 9.63 8.87 -20.86
N ILE A 285 8.41 9.01 -20.35
CA ILE A 285 7.50 10.12 -20.69
C ILE A 285 8.13 11.53 -20.58
N ARG A 286 8.97 11.75 -19.55
CA ARG A 286 9.66 13.04 -19.29
C ARG A 286 10.92 13.27 -20.13
N PHE A 287 11.39 12.24 -20.82
CA PHE A 287 12.50 12.37 -21.76
C PHE A 287 11.94 12.67 -23.15
N ASP A 288 10.86 11.98 -23.51
CA ASP A 288 10.23 12.08 -24.83
C ASP A 288 9.38 13.35 -24.97
N SER A 289 8.96 13.97 -23.85
CA SER A 289 8.36 15.32 -23.85
C SER A 289 9.28 16.40 -24.42
N GLY A 290 10.60 16.23 -24.30
CA GLY A 290 11.62 17.21 -24.70
C GLY A 290 11.68 18.50 -23.86
N LEU A 291 10.65 18.80 -23.06
CA LEU A 291 10.52 20.06 -22.34
C LEU A 291 11.63 20.26 -21.29
N GLU A 292 11.94 19.23 -20.51
CA GLU A 292 13.02 19.28 -19.53
C GLU A 292 14.41 19.28 -20.18
N VAL A 293 14.53 18.65 -21.35
CA VAL A 293 15.77 18.66 -22.15
C VAL A 293 16.04 20.04 -22.72
N GLU A 294 15.01 20.76 -23.16
CA GLU A 294 15.13 22.14 -23.64
C GLU A 294 15.62 23.10 -22.55
N PHE A 295 15.17 22.90 -21.31
CA PHE A 295 15.54 23.75 -20.17
C PHE A 295 16.92 23.42 -19.58
N TYR A 296 17.19 22.14 -19.29
CA TYR A 296 18.43 21.73 -18.61
C TYR A 296 19.55 21.32 -19.57
N GLY A 297 19.23 21.08 -20.85
CA GLY A 297 20.13 20.42 -21.79
C GLY A 297 20.16 18.90 -21.60
N PHE A 298 20.44 18.20 -22.70
CA PHE A 298 20.43 16.74 -22.76
C PHE A 298 21.29 16.08 -21.69
N THR A 299 22.53 16.54 -21.51
CA THR A 299 23.49 15.90 -20.60
C THR A 299 23.04 15.93 -19.14
N ILE A 300 22.62 17.09 -18.64
CA ILE A 300 22.19 17.24 -17.25
C ILE A 300 20.91 16.44 -17.01
N TRP A 301 19.94 16.53 -17.93
CA TRP A 301 18.69 15.80 -17.79
C TRP A 301 18.88 14.28 -17.85
N ALA A 302 19.75 13.80 -18.75
CA ALA A 302 20.11 12.39 -18.84
C ALA A 302 20.76 11.88 -17.53
N ILE A 303 21.64 12.66 -16.91
CA ILE A 303 22.25 12.29 -15.61
C ILE A 303 21.18 12.19 -14.52
N ILE A 304 20.32 13.21 -14.39
CA ILE A 304 19.27 13.24 -13.36
C ILE A 304 18.33 12.03 -13.52
N THR A 305 17.87 11.78 -14.75
CA THR A 305 16.94 10.70 -15.04
C THR A 305 17.59 9.32 -14.88
N ASN A 306 18.83 9.11 -15.35
CA ASN A 306 19.52 7.83 -15.18
C ASN A 306 19.80 7.48 -13.72
N ILE A 307 20.01 8.48 -12.85
CA ILE A 307 20.16 8.23 -11.41
C ILE A 307 18.79 7.95 -10.78
N CYS A 308 17.78 8.74 -11.08
CA CYS A 308 16.55 8.77 -10.30
C CYS A 308 15.45 7.81 -10.78
N LEU A 309 15.40 7.46 -12.07
CA LEU A 309 14.41 6.53 -12.62
C LEU A 309 14.49 5.13 -12.00
N PRO A 310 15.69 4.51 -11.83
CA PRO A 310 15.81 3.21 -11.19
C PRO A 310 15.28 3.19 -9.75
N PHE A 311 15.47 4.27 -8.98
CA PHE A 311 14.88 4.39 -7.65
C PHE A 311 13.34 4.41 -7.71
N GLY A 312 12.76 5.12 -8.68
CA GLY A 312 11.31 5.11 -8.90
C GLY A 312 10.78 3.72 -9.26
N ILE A 313 11.52 2.94 -10.04
CA ILE A 313 11.17 1.56 -10.42
C ILE A 313 11.25 0.63 -9.22
N PHE A 314 12.35 0.69 -8.48
CA PHE A 314 12.52 -0.03 -7.21
C PHE A 314 11.40 0.31 -6.21
N TYR A 315 11.04 1.59 -6.09
CA TYR A 315 9.95 2.04 -5.22
C TYR A 315 8.63 1.36 -5.56
N ARG A 316 8.26 1.30 -6.84
CA ARG A 316 6.99 0.69 -7.29
C ARG A 316 6.96 -0.81 -7.02
N MET A 317 8.06 -1.52 -7.28
CA MET A 317 8.19 -2.94 -6.97
C MET A 317 8.10 -3.21 -5.47
N HIS A 318 8.89 -2.51 -4.66
CA HIS A 318 8.91 -2.68 -3.20
C HIS A 318 7.53 -2.35 -2.60
N SER A 319 6.91 -1.25 -3.04
CA SER A 319 5.56 -0.89 -2.63
C SER A 319 4.51 -1.94 -2.98
N ALA A 320 4.59 -2.54 -4.18
CA ALA A 320 3.68 -3.61 -4.58
C ALA A 320 3.83 -4.84 -3.66
N ALA A 321 5.07 -5.21 -3.33
CA ALA A 321 5.34 -6.30 -2.38
C ALA A 321 4.78 -6.00 -0.98
N SER A 322 5.02 -4.80 -0.43
CA SER A 322 4.48 -4.40 0.87
C SER A 322 2.95 -4.38 0.90
N LEU A 323 2.29 -3.95 -0.20
CA LEU A 323 0.83 -3.97 -0.31
C LEU A 323 0.26 -5.39 -0.38
N LEU A 324 0.96 -6.32 -1.04
CA LEU A 324 0.58 -7.73 -1.07
C LEU A 324 0.72 -8.39 0.31
N GLU A 325 1.78 -8.06 1.04
CA GLU A 325 1.96 -8.48 2.42
C GLU A 325 0.82 -7.96 3.30
N LEU A 326 0.49 -6.67 3.23
CA LEU A 326 -0.63 -6.08 3.95
C LEU A 326 -1.99 -6.71 3.59
N TYR A 327 -2.20 -7.07 2.32
CA TYR A 327 -3.38 -7.81 1.87
C TYR A 327 -3.47 -9.20 2.53
N SER A 328 -2.33 -9.91 2.63
CA SER A 328 -2.27 -11.23 3.26
C SER A 328 -2.55 -11.18 4.77
N MET A 329 -2.14 -10.09 5.44
CA MET A 329 -2.37 -9.86 6.86
C MET A 329 -3.81 -9.40 7.17
N ALA A 330 -4.53 -8.88 6.17
CA ALA A 330 -5.82 -8.22 6.33
C ALA A 330 -6.95 -9.16 6.72
#